data_AF-A0A955J2Q7-F1
#
_entry.id   AF-A0A955J2Q7-F1
#
_cell.length_a   1.000
_cell.length_b   1.000
_cell.length_c   1.000
_cell.angle_alpha   90.00
_cell.angle_beta   90.00
_cell.angle_gamma   90.00
#
_symmetry.space_group_name_H-M   'P 1'
#
loop_
_entity.id
_entity.type
_entity.pdbx_description
1 polymer ?
#
loop_
_entity_poly.entity_id
_entity_poly.type
_entity_poly.pdbx_seq_one_letter_code
_entity_poly.pdbx_strand_id
1 'polypeptide(L)'
;MNITEQLKYIVATIVLIVLTINFTKNSVGIVENSKRLEDLRQEVNSLEAEKSNLENVLEYKKSDDYIVKEARNSLNLQKPGEDVFVIPKKEIALVVDAVKSETAASESNKPKHVVVVQVPNYQKWFNLFFN
;
A
#
# COMPACT_ATOMS: atom_id res chain seq x y z
N MET A 1 -66.50 -16.02 2.93
CA MET A 1 -65.12 -15.94 3.48
C MET A 1 -65.03 -14.67 4.32
N ASN A 2 -64.81 -14.80 5.63
CA ASN A 2 -65.07 -13.72 6.58
C ASN A 2 -63.92 -12.70 6.56
N ILE A 3 -64.23 -11.46 6.16
CA ILE A 3 -63.30 -10.33 6.02
C ILE A 3 -62.48 -10.07 7.30
N THR A 4 -63.04 -10.40 8.47
CA THR A 4 -62.41 -10.29 9.78
C THR A 4 -61.22 -11.23 9.98
N GLU A 5 -61.23 -12.42 9.37
CA GLU A 5 -60.11 -13.35 9.45
C GLU A 5 -58.93 -12.87 8.59
N GLN A 6 -59.21 -12.32 7.40
CA GLN A 6 -58.15 -11.79 6.52
C GLN A 6 -57.48 -10.54 7.08
N LEU A 7 -58.24 -9.68 7.78
CA LEU A 7 -57.70 -8.48 8.42
C LEU A 7 -56.62 -8.82 9.45
N LYS A 8 -56.79 -9.89 10.25
CA LYS A 8 -55.79 -10.33 11.24
C LYS A 8 -54.47 -10.70 10.58
N TYR A 9 -54.50 -11.43 9.46
CA TYR A 9 -53.29 -11.82 8.73
C TYR A 9 -52.61 -10.62 8.06
N ILE A 10 -53.38 -9.65 7.55
CA ILE A 10 -52.83 -8.40 6.98
C ILE A 10 -52.10 -7.60 8.08
N VAL A 11 -52.73 -7.42 9.25
CA VAL A 11 -52.11 -6.72 10.38
C VAL A 11 -50.87 -7.46 10.87
N ALA A 12 -50.92 -8.79 11.01
CA ALA A 12 -49.77 -9.60 11.40
C ALA A 12 -48.61 -9.48 10.39
N THR A 13 -48.92 -9.44 9.09
CA THR A 13 -47.92 -9.27 8.04
C THR A 13 -47.26 -7.89 8.11
N ILE A 14 -48.04 -6.83 8.33
CA ILE A 14 -47.51 -5.47 8.50
C ILE A 14 -46.59 -5.38 9.73
N VAL A 15 -47.00 -5.98 10.85
CA VAL A 15 -46.17 -6.02 12.08
C VAL A 15 -44.86 -6.77 11.83
N LEU A 16 -44.90 -7.88 11.10
CA LEU A 16 -43.72 -8.66 10.75
C LEU A 16 -42.76 -7.88 9.84
N ILE A 17 -43.29 -7.14 8.87
CA ILE A 17 -42.51 -6.24 7.99
C ILE A 17 -41.84 -5.13 8.82
N VAL A 18 -42.56 -4.51 9.75
CA VAL A 18 -41.98 -3.46 10.60
C VAL A 18 -40.88 -4.02 11.51
N LEU A 19 -41.08 -5.20 12.09
CA LEU A 19 -40.06 -5.87 12.91
C LEU A 19 -38.81 -6.21 12.11
N THR A 20 -38.97 -6.78 10.91
CA THR A 20 -37.84 -7.13 10.03
C THR A 20 -37.05 -5.90 9.59
N ILE A 21 -37.71 -4.79 9.25
CA ILE A 21 -37.03 -3.53 8.89
C ILE A 21 -36.23 -2.98 10.08
N ASN A 22 -36.83 -2.93 11.27
CA ASN A 22 -36.15 -2.43 12.47
C ASN A 22 -34.95 -3.31 12.87
N PHE A 23 -35.11 -4.62 12.83
CA PHE A 23 -34.04 -5.58 13.13
C PHE A 23 -32.88 -5.48 12.15
N THR A 24 -33.18 -5.34 10.86
CA THR A 24 -32.17 -5.19 9.80
C THR A 24 -31.38 -3.90 9.98
N LYS A 25 -32.06 -2.77 10.23
CA LYS A 25 -31.38 -1.47 10.46
C LYS A 25 -30.46 -1.52 11.68
N ASN A 26 -30.91 -2.12 12.79
CA ASN A 26 -30.11 -2.23 14.00
C ASN A 26 -28.88 -3.13 13.82
N SER A 27 -29.03 -4.23 13.09
CA SER A 27 -27.94 -5.19 12.84
C SER A 27 -26.84 -4.60 11.95
N VAL A 28 -27.21 -3.84 10.91
CA VAL A 28 -26.23 -3.18 10.03
C VAL A 28 -25.44 -2.12 10.77
N GLY A 29 -26.08 -1.34 11.65
CA GLY A 29 -25.38 -0.31 12.44
C GLY A 29 -24.32 -0.88 13.37
N ILE A 30 -24.54 -2.07 13.94
CA ILE A 30 -23.57 -2.73 14.82
C ILE A 30 -22.32 -3.17 14.04
N VAL A 31 -22.49 -3.70 12.83
CA VAL A 31 -21.38 -4.12 11.97
C VAL A 31 -20.57 -2.91 11.50
N GLU A 32 -21.23 -1.82 11.13
CA GLU A 32 -20.53 -0.61 10.69
C GLU A 32 -19.74 0.04 11.84
N ASN A 33 -20.33 0.09 13.03
CA ASN A 33 -19.66 0.66 14.22
C ASN A 33 -18.46 -0.17 14.67
N SER A 34 -18.57 -1.50 14.63
CA SER A 34 -17.44 -2.39 14.96
C SER A 34 -16.31 -2.27 13.94
N LYS A 35 -16.63 -2.15 12.64
CA LYS A 35 -15.61 -1.90 11.61
C LYS A 35 -14.89 -0.57 11.83
N ARG A 36 -15.63 0.52 12.10
CA ARG A 36 -15.02 1.82 12.41
C ARG A 36 -14.10 1.75 13.62
N LEU A 37 -14.50 1.01 14.67
CA LEU A 37 -13.66 0.84 15.85
C LEU A 37 -12.37 0.08 15.53
N GLU A 38 -12.45 -0.94 14.66
CA GLU A 38 -11.30 -1.70 14.22
C GLU A 38 -10.35 -0.84 13.36
N ASP A 39 -10.88 -0.08 12.41
CA ASP A 39 -10.11 0.85 11.57
C ASP A 39 -9.36 1.87 12.44
N LEU A 40 -10.03 2.47 13.44
CA LEU A 40 -9.41 3.41 14.38
C LEU A 40 -8.33 2.76 15.25
N ARG A 41 -8.54 1.52 15.69
CA ARG A 41 -7.52 0.77 16.45
C ARG A 41 -6.30 0.48 15.60
N GLN A 42 -6.50 0.09 14.34
CA GLN A 42 -5.41 -0.16 13.41
C GLN A 42 -4.61 1.11 13.14
N GLU A 43 -5.27 2.25 12.96
CA GLU A 43 -4.64 3.55 12.81
C GLU A 43 -3.78 3.91 14.03
N VAL A 44 -4.33 3.81 15.24
CA VAL A 44 -3.57 4.05 16.49
C VAL A 44 -2.33 3.16 16.59
N ASN A 45 -2.49 1.86 16.32
CA ASN A 45 -1.36 0.92 16.35
C ASN A 45 -0.27 1.29 15.32
N SER A 46 -0.67 1.72 14.12
CA SER A 46 0.30 2.16 13.09
C SER A 46 1.04 3.43 13.50
N LEU A 47 0.34 4.41 14.09
CA LEU A 47 0.96 5.65 14.57
C LEU A 47 1.90 5.38 15.73
N GLU A 48 1.56 4.46 16.63
CA GLU A 48 2.41 4.10 17.76
C GLU A 48 3.68 3.38 17.30
N ALA A 49 3.57 2.49 16.30
CA ALA A 49 4.72 1.86 15.67
C ALA A 49 5.62 2.88 14.95
N GLU A 50 5.03 3.84 14.22
CA GLU A 50 5.77 4.92 13.55
C GLU A 50 6.47 5.81 14.56
N LYS A 51 5.78 6.21 15.64
CA LYS A 51 6.37 6.98 16.73
C LYS A 51 7.57 6.26 17.34
N SER A 52 7.43 4.98 17.66
CA SER A 52 8.54 4.19 18.21
C SER A 52 9.73 4.11 17.23
N ASN A 53 9.47 3.93 15.94
CA ASN A 53 10.52 3.96 14.92
C ASN A 53 11.25 5.31 14.89
N LEU A 54 10.50 6.40 14.89
CA LEU A 54 11.05 7.76 14.88
C LEU A 54 11.87 8.06 16.14
N GLU A 55 11.41 7.60 17.31
CA GLU A 55 12.15 7.72 18.57
C GLU A 55 13.48 6.97 18.51
N ASN A 56 13.50 5.74 17.99
CA ASN A 56 14.73 4.96 17.81
C ASN A 56 15.71 5.65 16.84
N VAL A 57 15.21 6.20 15.72
CA VAL A 57 16.03 6.94 14.76
C VAL A 57 16.59 8.21 15.41
N LEU A 58 15.78 8.91 16.20
CA LEU A 58 16.19 10.11 16.92
C LEU A 58 17.26 9.79 17.95
N GLU A 59 17.12 8.69 18.69
CA GLU A 59 18.11 8.23 19.65
C GLU A 59 19.43 7.87 18.96
N TYR A 60 19.38 7.12 17.85
CA TYR A 60 20.57 6.84 17.05
C TYR A 60 21.25 8.13 16.56
N LYS A 61 20.49 9.11 16.06
CA LYS A 61 21.05 10.39 15.61
C LYS A 61 21.68 11.22 16.74
N LYS A 62 21.26 11.02 17.98
CA LYS A 62 21.86 11.64 19.17
C LYS A 62 23.08 10.89 19.68
N SER A 63 23.30 9.64 19.25
CA SER A 63 24.42 8.83 19.70
C SER A 63 25.77 9.37 19.20
N ASP A 64 26.82 9.14 19.98
CA ASP A 64 28.19 9.50 19.62
C ASP A 64 28.65 8.80 18.34
N ASP A 65 28.18 7.57 18.09
CA ASP A 65 28.48 6.82 16.87
C ASP A 65 28.00 7.55 15.62
N TYR A 66 26.81 8.15 15.66
CA TYR A 66 26.30 8.97 14.56
C TYR A 66 27.13 10.25 14.40
N ILE A 67 27.46 10.94 15.50
CA ILE A 67 28.28 12.16 15.47
C ILE A 67 29.66 11.87 14.86
N VAL A 68 30.32 10.80 15.28
CA VAL A 68 31.63 10.38 14.76
C VAL A 68 31.53 9.97 13.30
N LYS A 69 30.47 9.26 12.90
CA LYS A 69 30.24 8.90 11.50
C LYS A 69 30.06 10.15 10.64
N GLU A 70 29.25 11.11 11.08
CA GLU A 70 29.03 12.34 10.33
C GLU A 70 30.29 13.21 10.27
N ALA A 71 31.00 13.37 11.39
CA ALA A 71 32.26 14.10 11.41
C ALA A 71 33.29 13.50 10.43
N ARG A 72 33.39 12.17 10.38
CA ARG A 72 34.26 11.47 9.43
C ARG A 72 33.84 11.70 7.98
N ASN A 73 32.55 11.55 7.66
CA ASN A 73 32.03 11.81 6.33
C ASN A 73 32.29 13.26 5.88
N SER A 74 32.01 14.22 6.76
CA SER A 74 32.21 15.66 6.52
C SER A 74 33.68 16.03 6.30
N LEU A 75 34.61 15.30 6.92
CA LEU A 75 36.06 15.50 6.78
C LEU A 75 36.70 14.56 5.74
N ASN A 76 35.91 13.75 5.02
CA ASN A 76 36.39 12.71 4.10
C ASN A 76 37.40 11.74 4.76
N LEU A 77 37.17 11.36 6.01
CA LEU A 77 37.99 10.43 6.78
C LEU A 77 37.33 9.04 6.81
N GLN A 78 38.12 7.96 6.75
CA GLN A 78 37.61 6.58 6.84
C GLN A 78 38.03 5.90 8.14
N LYS A 79 37.22 4.94 8.62
CA LYS A 79 37.64 4.04 9.72
C LYS A 79 38.56 2.92 9.17
N PRO A 80 39.47 2.37 9.98
CA PRO A 80 40.16 1.13 9.61
C PRO A 80 39.15 0.03 9.24
N GLY A 81 39.30 -0.55 8.04
CA GLY A 81 38.41 -1.58 7.50
C GLY A 81 37.21 -1.08 6.68
N GLU A 82 37.12 0.23 6.41
CA GLU A 82 36.09 0.83 5.54
C GLU A 82 36.63 0.99 4.10
N ASP A 83 35.90 0.47 3.10
CA ASP A 83 36.26 0.59 1.68
C ASP A 83 35.70 1.89 1.08
N VAL A 84 36.57 2.69 0.46
CA VAL A 84 36.18 3.94 -0.21
C VAL A 84 36.10 3.72 -1.71
N PHE A 85 34.89 3.85 -2.26
CA PHE A 85 34.66 3.79 -3.70
C PHE A 85 34.73 5.20 -4.33
N VAL A 86 35.73 5.41 -5.18
CA VAL A 86 35.86 6.64 -5.98
C VAL A 86 35.35 6.37 -7.37
N ILE A 87 34.18 6.93 -7.72
CA ILE A 87 33.64 6.83 -9.08
C ILE A 87 34.20 7.97 -9.93
N PRO A 88 34.95 7.69 -11.01
CA PRO A 88 35.48 8.73 -11.87
C PRO A 88 34.35 9.51 -12.56
N LYS A 89 34.41 10.84 -12.53
CA LYS A 89 33.37 11.74 -13.10
C LYS A 89 32.99 11.41 -14.56
N LYS A 90 33.91 10.83 -15.34
CA LYS A 90 33.67 10.41 -16.73
C LYS A 90 32.63 9.30 -16.82
N GLU A 91 32.58 8.39 -15.86
CA GLU A 91 31.60 7.29 -15.82
C GLU A 91 30.25 7.77 -15.28
N ILE A 92 30.25 8.71 -14.33
CA ILE A 92 29.02 9.35 -13.84
C ILE A 92 28.32 10.10 -14.98
N ALA A 93 29.07 10.80 -15.85
CA ALA A 93 28.48 11.46 -17.01
C ALA A 93 27.82 10.46 -17.97
N LEU A 94 28.45 9.30 -18.23
CA LEU A 94 27.89 8.24 -19.08
C LEU A 94 26.61 7.62 -18.50
N VAL A 95 26.53 7.48 -17.16
CA VAL A 95 25.35 6.95 -16.47
C VAL A 95 24.24 8.01 -16.35
N VAL A 96 24.60 9.28 -16.08
CA VAL A 96 23.64 10.39 -15.99
C VAL A 96 23.06 10.72 -17.37
N ASP A 97 23.84 10.66 -18.44
CA ASP A 97 23.33 10.84 -19.81
C ASP A 97 22.44 9.66 -20.23
N ALA A 98 22.75 8.43 -19.80
CA ALA A 98 21.88 7.27 -19.99
C ALA A 98 20.55 7.40 -19.21
N VAL A 99 20.59 7.81 -17.94
CA VAL A 99 19.38 8.00 -17.10
C VAL A 99 18.55 9.20 -17.57
N LYS A 100 19.18 10.30 -17.98
CA LYS A 100 18.48 11.49 -18.51
C LYS A 100 17.83 11.22 -19.87
N SER A 101 18.41 10.32 -20.67
CA SER A 101 17.78 9.82 -21.90
C SER A 101 16.56 8.91 -21.64
N GLU A 102 16.41 8.35 -20.44
CA GLU A 102 15.23 7.59 -20.02
C GLU A 102 14.17 8.46 -19.30
N THR A 103 14.58 9.54 -18.61
CA THR A 103 13.62 10.44 -17.92
C THR A 103 13.00 11.50 -18.83
N ALA A 104 13.70 11.96 -19.89
CA ALA A 104 13.15 12.95 -20.83
C ALA A 104 12.20 12.37 -21.89
N ALA A 105 12.03 11.03 -21.94
CA ALA A 105 11.09 10.35 -22.83
C ALA A 105 9.83 9.82 -22.10
N SER A 106 9.68 10.08 -20.80
CA SER A 106 8.55 9.59 -19.99
C SER A 106 7.35 10.54 -19.92
N GLU A 107 7.21 11.46 -20.88
CA GLU A 107 5.89 12.05 -21.23
C GLU A 107 5.30 11.49 -22.53
N SER A 108 5.92 10.50 -23.17
CA SER A 108 5.33 9.81 -24.32
C SER A 108 5.97 8.44 -24.57
N ASN A 109 5.27 7.38 -24.16
CA ASN A 109 5.46 5.97 -24.52
C ASN A 109 6.36 5.68 -25.75
N LYS A 110 7.50 4.98 -25.53
CA LYS A 110 7.90 3.74 -26.25
C LYS A 110 9.25 3.16 -25.76
N PRO A 111 9.31 1.91 -25.28
CA PRO A 111 10.57 1.20 -25.05
C PRO A 111 11.20 0.69 -26.36
N LYS A 112 12.53 0.73 -26.39
CA LYS A 112 13.43 0.24 -27.45
C LYS A 112 13.18 -1.26 -27.73
N HIS A 113 13.09 -1.60 -29.01
CA HIS A 113 12.76 -2.91 -29.56
C HIS A 113 13.60 -4.06 -28.94
N VAL A 114 12.99 -4.80 -28.01
CA VAL A 114 13.26 -6.24 -27.86
C VAL A 114 12.28 -6.93 -28.81
N VAL A 115 12.77 -7.77 -29.71
CA VAL A 115 11.89 -8.62 -30.54
C VAL A 115 11.31 -9.71 -29.63
N VAL A 116 10.27 -9.34 -28.89
CA VAL A 116 9.41 -10.27 -28.19
C VAL A 116 8.41 -10.75 -29.22
N VAL A 117 8.48 -12.03 -29.59
CA VAL A 117 7.43 -12.66 -30.40
C VAL A 117 6.13 -12.55 -29.60
N GLN A 118 5.26 -11.64 -30.03
CA GLN A 118 3.99 -11.36 -29.38
C GLN A 118 3.03 -12.51 -29.69
N VAL A 119 3.04 -13.54 -28.85
CA VAL A 119 2.08 -14.64 -28.90
C VAL A 119 0.69 -14.07 -28.57
N PRO A 120 -0.32 -14.22 -29.46
CA PRO A 120 -1.67 -13.77 -29.21
C PRO A 120 -2.26 -14.32 -27.90
N ASN A 121 -3.06 -13.52 -27.20
CA ASN A 121 -3.58 -13.89 -25.88
C ASN A 121 -4.38 -15.21 -25.89
N TYR A 122 -5.11 -15.53 -26.95
CA TYR A 122 -5.87 -16.79 -27.03
C TYR A 122 -4.98 -18.03 -27.00
N GLN A 123 -3.77 -17.96 -27.58
CA GLN A 123 -2.80 -19.06 -27.52
C GLN A 123 -2.25 -19.26 -26.11
N LYS A 124 -2.05 -18.16 -25.35
CA LYS A 124 -1.66 -18.23 -23.94
C LYS A 124 -2.73 -18.93 -23.11
N TRP A 125 -4.01 -18.60 -23.33
CA TRP A 125 -5.13 -19.24 -22.66
C TRP A 125 -5.25 -20.73 -23.00
N PHE A 126 -5.08 -21.11 -24.27
CA PHE A 126 -5.12 -22.51 -24.67
C PHE A 126 -4.02 -23.33 -23.98
N ASN A 127 -2.77 -22.83 -23.97
CA ASN A 127 -1.67 -23.50 -23.29
C ASN A 127 -1.86 -23.63 -21.78
N LEU A 128 -2.57 -22.69 -21.14
CA LEU A 128 -2.85 -22.78 -19.70
C LEU A 128 -3.84 -23.91 -19.36
N PHE A 129 -4.75 -24.25 -20.27
CA PHE A 129 -5.83 -25.19 -19.98
C PHE A 129 -5.68 -26.57 -20.64
N PHE A 130 -4.85 -26.69 -21.68
CA PHE A 130 -4.80 -27.90 -22.51
C PHE A 130 -3.39 -28.40 -22.85
N ASN A 131 -2.34 -27.84 -22.23
CA ASN A 131 -0.96 -28.32 -22.35
C ASN A 131 -0.47 -28.97 -21.05
#